data_AF-A0A8T6SPA4-F1
#
_entry.id   AF-A0A8T6SPA4-F1
#
_cell.length_a   1.000
_cell.length_b   1.000
_cell.length_c   1.000
_cell.angle_alpha   90.00
_cell.angle_beta   90.00
_cell.angle_gamma   90.00
#
_symmetry.space_group_name_H-M   'P 1'
#
loop_
_entity.id
_entity.type
_entity.pdbx_description
1 polymer ?
#
loop_
_entity_poly.entity_id
_entity_poly.type
_entity_poly.pdbx_seq_one_letter_code
_entity_poly.pdbx_strand_id
1 'polypeptide(L)'
;MYCPFDKWEITLNWTGIPLFYLLTLAGVKEEGASVNFKGRDGYTSNIRMAEVLKPTAILALKGNGTDLSEMTGREGGFRVAFPCKDGYNWATDIVEINVINEVLTKSDQDREGCALPSIHPPLRVFNLTLGKRELEIRAFTNVSVNGFSFDRGQKQFHFNITVPAGTTGFTELIMPQNLLEEPYSVFMGEEPVEFIEVNVANLTFIHLSYPEVSPTHTLGRTLTVTVEGQSGDAHLARPVSAGIIGISVLILTILLLRREPELLVRLLERLKTLGKASLLCHGRSSRNPDVRSIQGND
;
A
#
# COMPACT_ATOMS: atom_id res chain seq x y z
N MET A 1 -9.50 7.08 -13.49
CA MET A 1 -8.28 7.65 -14.09
C MET A 1 -8.71 8.69 -15.10
N TYR A 2 -8.30 9.94 -14.91
CA TYR A 2 -8.62 11.04 -15.81
C TYR A 2 -7.37 11.46 -16.56
N CYS A 3 -7.47 11.68 -17.87
CA CYS A 3 -6.33 12.12 -18.68
C CYS A 3 -6.60 13.50 -19.29
N PRO A 4 -5.89 14.54 -18.85
CA PRO A 4 -6.24 15.91 -19.19
C PRO A 4 -6.03 16.23 -20.68
N PHE A 5 -5.03 15.61 -21.33
CA PHE A 5 -4.68 15.91 -22.72
C PHE A 5 -5.78 15.55 -23.73
N ASP A 6 -6.38 14.37 -23.60
CA ASP A 6 -7.45 13.92 -24.52
C ASP A 6 -8.84 14.03 -23.89
N LYS A 7 -8.95 14.64 -22.70
CA LYS A 7 -10.19 14.86 -21.92
C LYS A 7 -11.05 13.61 -21.79
N TRP A 8 -10.42 12.47 -21.56
CA TRP A 8 -11.10 11.20 -21.38
C TRP A 8 -10.93 10.67 -19.96
N GLU A 9 -11.92 9.92 -19.51
CA GLU A 9 -11.97 9.34 -18.17
C GLU A 9 -12.31 7.86 -18.27
N ILE A 10 -11.63 7.05 -17.45
CA ILE A 10 -11.95 5.65 -17.26
C ILE A 10 -12.24 5.41 -15.79
N THR A 11 -13.37 4.77 -15.54
CA THR A 11 -13.74 4.24 -14.22
C THR A 11 -13.59 2.72 -14.25
N LEU A 12 -12.81 2.19 -13.32
CA LEU A 12 -12.61 0.75 -13.13
C LEU A 12 -12.64 0.43 -11.64
N ASN A 13 -13.10 -0.77 -11.32
CA ASN A 13 -12.94 -1.37 -10.01
C ASN A 13 -11.53 -1.95 -9.93
N TRP A 14 -10.63 -1.22 -9.29
CA TRP A 14 -9.25 -1.65 -9.16
C TRP A 14 -9.09 -2.60 -7.97
N THR A 15 -8.33 -3.66 -8.17
CA THR A 15 -7.89 -4.54 -7.07
C THR A 15 -6.37 -4.52 -7.04
N GLY A 16 -5.80 -4.33 -5.86
CA GLY A 16 -4.37 -4.20 -5.71
C GLY A 16 -3.88 -4.30 -4.28
N ILE A 17 -2.58 -4.08 -4.11
CA ILE A 17 -1.91 -4.05 -2.81
C ILE A 17 -1.76 -2.57 -2.41
N PRO A 18 -2.20 -2.17 -1.20
CA PRO A 18 -1.97 -0.81 -0.73
C PRO A 18 -0.49 -0.44 -0.73
N LEU A 19 -0.15 0.75 -1.22
CA LEU A 19 1.25 1.14 -1.32
C LEU A 19 1.89 1.33 0.05
N PHE A 20 1.17 1.87 1.04
CA PHE A 20 1.67 1.98 2.42
C PHE A 20 2.14 0.63 2.95
N TYR A 21 1.41 -0.47 2.67
CA TYR A 21 1.78 -1.80 3.12
C TYR A 21 3.10 -2.28 2.49
N LEU A 22 3.31 -2.04 1.20
CA LEU A 22 4.59 -2.35 0.54
C LEU A 22 5.75 -1.57 1.17
N LEU A 23 5.53 -0.31 1.56
CA LEU A 23 6.53 0.50 2.25
C LEU A 23 6.76 0.03 3.69
N THR A 24 5.71 -0.43 4.40
CA THR A 24 5.83 -1.07 5.71
C THR A 24 6.71 -2.32 5.60
N LEU A 25 6.44 -3.20 4.64
CA LEU A 25 7.27 -4.39 4.41
C LEU A 25 8.73 -4.04 4.02
N ALA A 26 8.95 -2.89 3.40
CA ALA A 26 10.28 -2.42 3.04
C ALA A 26 11.11 -1.89 4.22
N GLY A 27 10.47 -1.58 5.35
CA GLY A 27 11.13 -0.83 6.42
C GLY A 27 11.52 0.60 6.01
N VAL A 28 10.71 1.27 5.19
CA VAL A 28 11.00 2.67 4.77
C VAL A 28 11.10 3.58 5.99
N LYS A 29 12.17 4.37 6.07
CA LYS A 29 12.36 5.35 7.15
C LYS A 29 11.71 6.70 6.84
N GLU A 30 11.47 7.46 7.90
CA GLU A 30 10.69 8.72 7.92
C GLU A 30 11.21 9.82 6.97
N GLU A 31 12.47 9.74 6.53
CA GLU A 31 13.16 10.79 5.76
C GLU A 31 12.77 10.87 4.28
N GLY A 32 12.00 9.90 3.76
CA GLY A 32 11.56 9.87 2.37
C GLY A 32 10.54 10.97 2.04
N ALA A 33 10.93 11.96 1.24
CA ALA A 33 10.04 13.04 0.80
C ALA A 33 9.04 12.56 -0.28
N SER A 34 9.45 11.64 -1.14
CA SER A 34 8.67 11.17 -2.29
C SER A 34 9.01 9.73 -2.69
N VAL A 35 8.18 9.14 -3.54
CA VAL A 35 8.38 7.82 -4.13
C VAL A 35 8.39 7.94 -5.64
N ASN A 36 9.45 7.44 -6.27
CA ASN A 36 9.61 7.32 -7.71
C ASN A 36 9.16 5.93 -8.16
N PHE A 37 8.17 5.91 -9.05
CA PHE A 37 7.66 4.72 -9.72
C PHE A 37 8.21 4.69 -11.13
N LYS A 38 8.95 3.64 -11.48
CA LYS A 38 9.53 3.46 -12.82
C LYS A 38 8.89 2.28 -13.52
N GLY A 39 8.33 2.54 -14.70
CA GLY A 39 7.81 1.55 -15.63
C GLY A 39 8.91 0.90 -16.47
N ARG A 40 8.62 -0.27 -17.04
CA ARG A 40 9.55 -0.98 -17.95
C ARG A 40 9.95 -0.16 -19.17
N ASP A 41 9.06 0.70 -19.65
CA ASP A 41 9.29 1.62 -20.77
C ASP A 41 10.24 2.78 -20.42
N GLY A 42 10.71 2.85 -19.16
CA GLY A 42 11.55 3.91 -18.64
C GLY A 42 10.76 5.14 -18.18
N TYR A 43 9.42 5.13 -18.28
CA TYR A 43 8.60 6.20 -17.74
C TYR A 43 8.73 6.25 -16.23
N THR A 44 8.82 7.47 -15.69
CA THR A 44 8.88 7.71 -14.26
C THR A 44 7.75 8.63 -13.81
N SER A 45 7.16 8.29 -12.67
CA SER A 45 6.19 9.11 -11.94
C SER A 45 6.68 9.28 -10.51
N ASN A 46 6.76 10.53 -10.05
CA ASN A 46 7.14 10.83 -8.67
C ASN A 46 5.91 11.31 -7.91
N ILE A 47 5.67 10.73 -6.74
CA ILE A 47 4.50 11.04 -5.90
C ILE A 47 4.97 11.32 -4.48
N ARG A 48 4.37 12.32 -3.82
CA ARG A 48 4.73 12.67 -2.44
C ARG A 48 4.44 11.52 -1.50
N MET A 49 5.25 11.35 -0.47
CA MET A 49 5.06 10.27 0.52
C MET A 49 3.65 10.30 1.13
N ALA A 50 3.14 11.49 1.50
CA ALA A 50 1.79 11.64 2.04
C ALA A 50 0.68 11.10 1.14
N GLU A 51 0.86 11.17 -0.19
CA GLU A 51 -0.08 10.65 -1.17
C GLU A 51 0.04 9.13 -1.31
N VAL A 52 1.26 8.59 -1.28
CA VAL A 52 1.52 7.15 -1.32
C VAL A 52 1.00 6.44 -0.07
N LEU A 53 1.00 7.11 1.07
CA LEU A 53 0.47 6.59 2.33
C LEU A 53 -1.07 6.62 2.41
N LYS A 54 -1.77 7.22 1.44
CA LYS A 54 -3.24 7.20 1.43
C LYS A 54 -3.74 5.75 1.25
N PRO A 55 -4.77 5.31 2.02
CA PRO A 55 -5.33 3.95 1.88
C PRO A 55 -5.89 3.62 0.49
N THR A 56 -6.21 4.65 -0.30
CA THR A 56 -6.70 4.53 -1.68
C THR A 56 -5.58 4.38 -2.71
N ALA A 57 -4.32 4.59 -2.32
CA ALA A 57 -3.17 4.46 -3.20
C ALA A 57 -2.71 2.99 -3.25
N ILE A 58 -2.76 2.38 -4.43
CA ILE A 58 -2.50 0.95 -4.59
C ILE A 58 -1.54 0.67 -5.74
N LEU A 59 -0.77 -0.41 -5.62
CA LEU A 59 -0.24 -1.15 -6.76
C LEU A 59 -1.34 -2.05 -7.27
N ALA A 60 -2.02 -1.65 -8.34
CA ALA A 60 -3.11 -2.39 -8.95
C ALA A 60 -2.58 -3.60 -9.74
N LEU A 61 -3.29 -4.72 -9.59
CA LEU A 61 -3.06 -5.99 -10.31
C LEU A 61 -4.23 -6.35 -11.23
N LYS A 62 -5.45 -5.86 -10.92
CA LYS A 62 -6.67 -6.12 -11.69
C LYS A 62 -7.48 -4.84 -11.93
N GLY A 63 -8.20 -4.82 -13.05
CA GLY A 63 -9.25 -3.85 -13.34
C GLY A 63 -10.54 -4.58 -13.70
N ASN A 64 -11.63 -4.31 -12.99
CA ASN A 64 -12.92 -5.00 -13.15
C ASN A 64 -12.82 -6.53 -13.01
N GLY A 65 -11.94 -7.01 -12.13
CA GLY A 65 -11.71 -8.44 -11.89
C GLY A 65 -10.80 -9.14 -12.89
N THR A 66 -10.46 -8.51 -14.02
CA THR A 66 -9.52 -9.03 -15.02
C THR A 66 -8.09 -8.63 -14.67
N ASP A 67 -7.15 -9.57 -14.78
CA ASP A 67 -5.72 -9.30 -14.60
C ASP A 67 -5.25 -8.24 -15.59
N LEU A 68 -4.47 -7.26 -15.13
CA LEU A 68 -3.97 -6.20 -16.00
C LEU A 68 -3.14 -6.73 -17.16
N SER A 69 -2.40 -7.83 -16.95
CA SER A 69 -1.64 -8.50 -18.00
C SER A 69 -2.50 -9.09 -19.14
N GLU A 70 -3.80 -9.27 -18.90
CA GLU A 70 -4.74 -9.84 -19.87
C GLU A 70 -5.61 -8.76 -20.54
N MET A 71 -5.58 -7.52 -20.02
CA MET A 71 -6.34 -6.42 -20.60
C MET A 71 -5.71 -5.94 -21.92
N THR A 72 -6.42 -6.13 -23.02
CA THR A 72 -5.97 -5.68 -24.35
C THR A 72 -5.66 -4.18 -24.36
N GLY A 73 -4.54 -3.79 -24.97
CA GLY A 73 -4.10 -2.39 -25.07
C GLY A 73 -3.50 -1.82 -23.78
N ARG A 74 -3.30 -2.65 -22.75
CA ARG A 74 -2.61 -2.30 -21.50
C ARG A 74 -1.55 -3.35 -21.22
N GLU A 75 -0.39 -3.16 -21.84
CA GLU A 75 0.74 -4.04 -21.58
C GLU A 75 1.33 -3.75 -20.18
N GLY A 76 1.63 -4.84 -19.46
CA GLY A 76 2.18 -4.81 -18.10
C GLY A 76 1.25 -5.42 -17.04
N GLY A 77 1.83 -6.17 -16.10
CA GLY A 77 1.06 -6.85 -15.04
C GLY A 77 0.66 -5.95 -13.87
N PHE A 78 1.28 -4.78 -13.74
CA PHE A 78 1.15 -3.92 -12.56
C PHE A 78 1.03 -2.45 -12.94
N ARG A 79 0.26 -1.67 -12.18
CA ARG A 79 0.12 -0.21 -12.36
C ARG A 79 -0.06 0.45 -11.00
N VAL A 80 0.55 1.61 -10.78
CA VAL A 80 0.17 2.43 -9.61
C VAL A 80 -1.11 3.21 -9.88
N ALA A 81 -2.02 3.20 -8.92
CA ALA A 81 -3.28 3.92 -9.00
C ALA A 81 -3.40 4.92 -7.85
N PHE A 82 -3.52 6.20 -8.19
CA PHE A 82 -3.69 7.31 -7.26
C PHE A 82 -5.01 8.02 -7.55
N PRO A 83 -6.11 7.61 -6.90
CA PRO A 83 -7.39 8.30 -7.05
C PRO A 83 -7.24 9.80 -6.83
N CYS A 84 -7.98 10.59 -7.60
CA CYS A 84 -7.89 12.05 -7.63
C CYS A 84 -6.62 12.67 -8.20
N LYS A 85 -5.64 11.86 -8.64
CA LYS A 85 -4.54 12.33 -9.47
C LYS A 85 -4.83 12.12 -10.96
N ASP A 86 -4.22 12.95 -11.79
CA ASP A 86 -4.22 12.78 -13.24
C ASP A 86 -3.52 11.48 -13.66
N GLY A 87 -3.94 10.92 -14.80
CA GLY A 87 -3.52 9.61 -15.27
C GLY A 87 -2.05 9.50 -15.65
N TYR A 88 -1.35 10.63 -15.87
CA TYR A 88 0.10 10.60 -16.04
C TYR A 88 0.80 10.17 -14.73
N ASN A 89 0.20 10.40 -13.56
CA ASN A 89 0.77 9.93 -12.29
C ASN A 89 0.62 8.40 -12.10
N TRP A 90 -0.17 7.73 -12.93
CA TRP A 90 -0.52 6.31 -12.81
C TRP A 90 0.42 5.43 -13.66
N ALA A 91 1.70 5.44 -13.32
CA ALA A 91 2.74 4.71 -14.05
C ALA A 91 2.39 3.22 -14.22
N THR A 92 2.67 2.71 -15.42
CA THR A 92 2.36 1.34 -15.88
C THR A 92 3.57 0.43 -15.86
N ASP A 93 3.31 -0.88 -15.80
CA ASP A 93 4.30 -1.93 -15.91
C ASP A 93 5.49 -1.67 -14.97
N ILE A 94 5.14 -1.42 -13.70
CA ILE A 94 6.08 -1.01 -12.66
C ILE A 94 7.15 -2.08 -12.48
N VAL A 95 8.41 -1.68 -12.64
CA VAL A 95 9.59 -2.53 -12.43
C VAL A 95 10.45 -2.07 -11.26
N GLU A 96 10.37 -0.79 -10.86
CA GLU A 96 11.09 -0.24 -9.71
C GLU A 96 10.19 0.73 -8.91
N ILE A 97 10.28 0.66 -7.58
CA ILE A 97 9.66 1.58 -6.63
C ILE A 97 10.79 2.07 -5.72
N ASN A 98 11.15 3.35 -5.83
CA ASN A 98 12.29 3.92 -5.13
C ASN A 98 11.81 5.04 -4.19
N VAL A 99 12.15 4.96 -2.91
CA VAL A 99 11.96 6.08 -1.98
C VAL A 99 13.11 7.08 -2.19
N ILE A 100 12.78 8.35 -2.39
CA ILE A 100 13.74 9.42 -2.68
C ILE A 100 13.52 10.61 -1.76
N ASN A 101 14.60 11.34 -1.46
CA ASN A 101 14.59 12.51 -0.58
C ASN A 101 14.37 13.82 -1.35
N GLU A 102 14.01 13.75 -2.62
CA GLU A 102 13.77 14.92 -3.47
C GLU A 102 12.37 15.50 -3.23
N VAL A 103 12.30 16.80 -2.98
CA VAL A 103 11.04 17.52 -2.88
C VAL A 103 10.52 17.84 -4.28
N LEU A 104 9.34 17.33 -4.60
CA LEU A 104 8.72 17.59 -5.91
C LEU A 104 8.29 19.05 -6.05
N THR A 105 8.84 19.70 -7.07
CA THR A 105 8.58 21.10 -7.43
C THR A 105 7.34 21.27 -8.32
N LYS A 106 6.86 20.19 -8.96
CA LYS A 106 5.63 20.20 -9.75
C LYS A 106 4.39 19.94 -8.89
N SER A 107 3.24 20.43 -9.34
CA SER A 107 1.96 20.30 -8.65
C SER A 107 1.50 18.84 -8.63
N ASP A 108 1.81 18.14 -7.54
CA ASP A 108 1.13 16.92 -7.11
C ASP A 108 -0.24 17.28 -6.50
N GLN A 109 -1.03 18.09 -7.22
CA GLN A 109 -2.32 18.56 -6.74
C GLN A 109 -3.41 17.54 -7.06
N ASP A 110 -4.35 17.39 -6.13
CA ASP A 110 -5.57 16.64 -6.38
C ASP A 110 -6.42 17.41 -7.40
N ARG A 111 -7.09 16.65 -8.28
CA ARG A 111 -8.07 17.19 -9.21
C ARG A 111 -9.23 17.81 -8.42
N GLU A 112 -9.56 19.06 -8.72
CA GLU A 112 -10.69 19.76 -8.12
C GLU A 112 -11.99 18.97 -8.29
N GLY A 113 -12.80 18.90 -7.22
CA GLY A 113 -14.08 18.17 -7.23
C GLY A 113 -13.97 16.65 -7.27
N CYS A 114 -12.78 16.08 -7.09
CA CYS A 114 -12.65 14.62 -7.04
C CYS A 114 -13.17 14.01 -5.73
N ALA A 115 -14.00 12.98 -5.86
CA ALA A 115 -14.38 12.12 -4.74
C ALA A 115 -13.45 10.90 -4.65
N LEU A 116 -12.96 10.61 -3.44
CA LEU A 116 -12.19 9.39 -3.19
C LEU A 116 -13.08 8.15 -3.35
N PRO A 117 -12.56 7.05 -3.93
CA PRO A 117 -13.31 5.81 -4.06
C PRO A 117 -13.46 5.11 -2.71
N SER A 118 -14.52 4.32 -2.57
CA SER A 118 -14.64 3.37 -1.48
C SER A 118 -13.55 2.28 -1.61
N ILE A 119 -12.96 1.90 -0.48
CA ILE A 119 -12.00 0.80 -0.40
C ILE A 119 -12.63 -0.42 0.27
N HIS A 120 -12.19 -1.60 -0.17
CA HIS A 120 -12.59 -2.88 0.42
C HIS A 120 -11.34 -3.70 0.77
N PRO A 121 -11.17 -4.12 2.05
CA PRO A 121 -12.01 -3.80 3.19
C PRO A 121 -12.02 -2.28 3.51
N PRO A 122 -13.09 -1.75 4.14
CA PRO A 122 -13.15 -0.34 4.50
C PRO A 122 -12.13 -0.02 5.59
N LEU A 123 -11.54 1.18 5.52
CA LEU A 123 -10.71 1.71 6.61
C LEU A 123 -11.61 2.02 7.81
N ARG A 124 -11.32 1.40 8.95
CA ARG A 124 -12.02 1.66 10.21
C ARG A 124 -11.30 2.76 10.96
N VAL A 125 -12.05 3.69 11.54
CA VAL A 125 -11.52 4.83 12.29
C VAL A 125 -12.01 4.73 13.73
N PHE A 126 -11.09 4.80 14.68
CA PHE A 126 -11.32 4.78 16.11
C PHE A 126 -10.83 6.10 16.71
N ASN A 127 -11.76 6.90 17.21
CA ASN A 127 -11.45 8.17 17.83
C ASN A 127 -11.13 7.95 19.31
N LEU A 128 -10.01 8.52 19.75
CA LEU A 128 -9.53 8.44 21.12
C LEU A 128 -9.37 9.85 21.69
N THR A 129 -9.87 10.07 22.91
CA THR A 129 -9.71 11.34 23.62
C THR A 129 -8.74 11.17 24.79
N LEU A 130 -7.56 11.81 24.71
CA LEU A 130 -6.55 11.85 25.76
C LEU A 130 -6.47 13.26 26.35
N GLY A 131 -7.20 13.49 27.44
CA GLY A 131 -7.30 14.82 28.05
C GLY A 131 -8.01 15.80 27.12
N LYS A 132 -7.27 16.77 26.54
CA LYS A 132 -7.78 17.75 25.57
C LYS A 132 -7.43 17.41 24.11
N ARG A 133 -6.73 16.29 23.87
CA ARG A 133 -6.32 15.87 22.53
C ARG A 133 -7.28 14.83 22.01
N GLU A 134 -7.74 15.01 20.78
CA GLU A 134 -8.41 13.97 20.00
C GLU A 134 -7.36 13.34 19.08
N LEU A 135 -7.29 12.02 19.10
CA LEU A 135 -6.37 11.22 18.32
C LEU A 135 -7.18 10.22 17.50
N GLU A 136 -6.68 9.94 16.30
CA GLU A 136 -7.31 9.02 15.37
C GLU A 136 -6.43 7.76 15.23
N ILE A 137 -7.00 6.60 15.54
CA ILE A 137 -6.38 5.31 15.23
C ILE A 137 -7.16 4.71 14.08
N ARG A 138 -6.48 4.22 13.06
CA ARG A 138 -7.12 3.58 11.91
C ARG A 138 -6.73 2.12 11.82
N ALA A 139 -7.63 1.29 11.32
CA ALA A 139 -7.35 -0.10 10.99
C ALA A 139 -7.80 -0.44 9.57
N PHE A 140 -6.89 -1.05 8.81
CA PHE A 140 -7.18 -1.68 7.53
C PHE A 140 -7.03 -3.19 7.69
N THR A 141 -8.13 -3.93 7.61
CA THR A 141 -8.14 -5.35 8.02
C THR A 141 -9.20 -6.15 7.26
N ASN A 142 -8.87 -7.41 6.94
CA ASN A 142 -9.85 -8.37 6.40
C ASN A 142 -10.56 -9.17 7.51
N VAL A 143 -10.24 -8.94 8.78
CA VAL A 143 -10.94 -9.56 9.92
C VAL A 143 -12.04 -8.65 10.44
N SER A 144 -13.02 -9.22 11.13
CA SER A 144 -14.07 -8.42 11.75
C SER A 144 -13.53 -7.78 13.02
N VAL A 145 -13.69 -6.46 13.17
CA VAL A 145 -13.45 -5.76 14.44
C VAL A 145 -14.79 -5.49 15.10
N ASN A 146 -15.07 -6.19 16.20
CA ASN A 146 -16.34 -6.17 16.93
C ASN A 146 -16.34 -5.15 18.08
N GLY A 147 -15.17 -4.67 18.48
CA GLY A 147 -15.03 -3.72 19.56
C GLY A 147 -13.66 -3.09 19.61
N PHE A 148 -13.60 -1.88 20.16
CA PHE A 148 -12.39 -1.13 20.44
C PHE A 148 -12.52 -0.50 21.83
N SER A 149 -11.49 -0.61 22.65
CA SER A 149 -11.37 0.13 23.90
C SER A 149 -9.93 0.54 24.16
N PHE A 150 -9.76 1.60 24.95
CA PHE A 150 -8.46 2.06 25.41
C PHE A 150 -8.46 2.15 26.92
N ASP A 151 -7.57 1.41 27.57
CA ASP A 151 -7.32 1.53 29.01
C ASP A 151 -6.21 2.54 29.23
N ARG A 152 -6.59 3.74 29.69
CA ARG A 152 -5.64 4.81 30.01
C ARG A 152 -4.73 4.48 31.19
N GLY A 153 -5.23 3.74 32.19
CA GLY A 153 -4.46 3.37 33.37
C GLY A 153 -3.36 2.38 33.04
N GLN A 154 -3.61 1.47 32.09
CA GLN A 154 -2.66 0.47 31.64
C GLN A 154 -1.90 0.86 30.36
N LYS A 155 -2.28 1.96 29.70
CA LYS A 155 -1.81 2.36 28.36
C LYS A 155 -1.97 1.22 27.33
N GLN A 156 -3.15 0.60 27.33
CA GLN A 156 -3.46 -0.55 26.46
C GLN A 156 -4.58 -0.24 25.47
N PHE A 157 -4.40 -0.70 24.23
CA PHE A 157 -5.46 -0.75 23.22
C PHE A 157 -5.99 -2.16 23.14
N HIS A 158 -7.31 -2.34 23.15
CA HIS A 158 -7.95 -3.63 22.94
C HIS A 158 -8.81 -3.56 21.67
N PHE A 159 -8.55 -4.46 20.74
CA PHE A 159 -9.39 -4.70 19.58
C PHE A 159 -9.99 -6.10 19.70
N ASN A 160 -11.32 -6.18 19.81
CA ASN A 160 -12.00 -7.46 19.76
C ASN A 160 -12.15 -7.86 18.30
N ILE A 161 -11.36 -8.83 17.85
CA ILE A 161 -11.34 -9.25 16.46
C ILE A 161 -11.88 -10.67 16.26
N THR A 162 -12.41 -10.95 15.08
CA THR A 162 -12.84 -12.30 14.68
C THR A 162 -12.31 -12.61 13.29
N VAL A 163 -11.49 -13.65 13.22
CA VAL A 163 -10.93 -14.17 11.96
C VAL A 163 -11.95 -15.16 11.36
N PRO A 164 -12.44 -14.94 10.14
CA PRO A 164 -13.30 -15.90 9.46
C PRO A 164 -12.59 -17.25 9.25
N ALA A 165 -13.32 -18.34 9.42
CA ALA A 165 -12.79 -19.68 9.22
C ALA A 165 -12.29 -19.88 7.77
N GLY A 166 -11.18 -20.60 7.59
CA GLY A 166 -10.57 -20.84 6.28
C GLY A 166 -9.94 -19.60 5.64
N THR A 167 -9.63 -18.57 6.43
CA THR A 167 -8.94 -17.38 5.93
C THR A 167 -7.68 -17.09 6.74
N THR A 168 -6.61 -16.66 6.06
CA THR A 168 -5.51 -15.93 6.69
C THR A 168 -5.98 -14.51 6.95
N GLY A 169 -5.94 -14.09 8.21
CA GLY A 169 -6.32 -12.74 8.57
C GLY A 169 -5.11 -11.80 8.58
N PHE A 170 -5.35 -10.51 8.40
CA PHE A 170 -4.35 -9.47 8.62
C PHE A 170 -4.99 -8.22 9.22
N THR A 171 -4.19 -7.42 9.90
CA THR A 171 -4.57 -6.08 10.33
C THR A 171 -3.37 -5.16 10.17
N GLU A 172 -3.58 -4.06 9.45
CA GLU A 172 -2.70 -2.89 9.52
C GLU A 172 -3.31 -1.88 10.49
N LEU A 173 -2.59 -1.56 11.56
CA LEU A 173 -2.94 -0.44 12.43
C LEU A 173 -2.12 0.78 12.01
N ILE A 174 -2.78 1.93 11.92
CA ILE A 174 -2.17 3.21 11.57
C ILE A 174 -2.49 4.19 12.69
N MET A 175 -1.46 4.68 13.39
CA MET A 175 -1.66 5.58 14.52
C MET A 175 -0.59 6.68 14.58
N PRO A 176 -0.85 7.79 15.28
CA PRO A 176 0.16 8.81 15.52
C PRO A 176 1.35 8.22 16.27
N GLN A 177 2.57 8.52 15.84
CA GLN A 177 3.78 7.97 16.46
C GLN A 177 3.91 8.37 17.94
N ASN A 178 3.44 9.56 18.30
CA ASN A 178 3.45 10.04 19.68
C ASN A 178 2.42 9.34 20.60
N LEU A 179 1.60 8.43 20.07
CA LEU A 179 0.66 7.64 20.84
C LEU A 179 1.33 6.40 21.46
N LEU A 180 2.33 5.84 20.76
CA LEU A 180 3.10 4.69 21.23
C LEU A 180 4.43 5.19 21.77
N GLU A 181 4.56 5.23 23.10
CA GLU A 181 5.88 5.42 23.72
C GLU A 181 6.65 4.09 23.60
N GLU A 182 7.75 4.07 22.85
CA GLU A 182 8.57 2.85 22.81
C GLU A 182 9.22 2.54 24.17
N PRO A 183 9.34 1.25 24.58
CA PRO A 183 8.92 0.05 23.87
C PRO A 183 7.43 -0.32 24.09
N TYR A 184 6.87 -1.14 23.20
CA TYR A 184 5.53 -1.71 23.36
C TYR A 184 5.49 -3.15 22.83
N SER A 185 4.54 -3.92 23.34
CA SER A 185 4.34 -5.33 23.03
C SER A 185 2.92 -5.56 22.50
N VAL A 186 2.77 -6.50 21.55
CA VAL A 186 1.47 -6.84 20.98
C VAL A 186 1.11 -8.27 21.33
N PHE A 187 -0.12 -8.47 21.80
CA PHE A 187 -0.65 -9.75 22.28
C PHE A 187 -1.93 -10.12 21.54
N MET A 188 -2.14 -11.42 21.37
CA MET A 188 -3.33 -12.01 20.77
C MET A 188 -3.98 -12.98 21.76
N GLY A 189 -4.89 -12.46 22.58
CA GLY A 189 -5.27 -13.09 23.84
C GLY A 189 -4.16 -12.88 24.87
N GLU A 190 -3.60 -13.97 25.38
CA GLU A 190 -2.49 -13.95 26.34
C GLU A 190 -1.12 -14.21 25.70
N GLU A 191 -1.10 -14.52 24.40
CA GLU A 191 0.12 -14.89 23.67
C GLU A 191 0.74 -13.66 22.99
N PRO A 192 2.04 -13.39 23.15
CA PRO A 192 2.72 -12.35 22.38
C PRO A 192 2.74 -12.73 20.89
N VAL A 193 2.59 -11.74 20.00
CA VAL A 193 2.63 -11.94 18.55
C VAL A 193 3.71 -11.09 17.90
N GLU A 194 4.35 -11.66 16.89
CA GLU A 194 5.26 -10.90 16.03
C GLU A 194 4.48 -9.92 15.15
N PHE A 195 5.07 -8.76 14.92
CA PHE A 195 4.53 -7.71 14.07
C PHE A 195 5.66 -7.01 13.32
N ILE A 196 5.31 -6.35 12.22
CA ILE A 196 6.21 -5.47 11.49
C ILE A 196 5.80 -4.04 11.82
N GLU A 197 6.75 -3.24 12.30
CA GLU A 197 6.55 -1.82 12.57
C GLU A 197 7.31 -0.97 11.56
N VAL A 198 6.67 0.09 11.06
CA VAL A 198 7.35 1.15 10.32
C VAL A 198 6.82 2.54 10.72
N ASN A 199 7.74 3.47 10.93
CA ASN A 199 7.44 4.87 11.22
C ASN A 199 7.66 5.73 9.96
N VAL A 200 6.59 6.33 9.43
CA VAL A 200 6.65 7.22 8.26
C VAL A 200 5.73 8.42 8.45
N ALA A 201 6.26 9.63 8.25
CA ALA A 201 5.51 10.88 8.30
C ALA A 201 4.71 11.08 9.61
N ASN A 202 5.37 10.91 10.77
CA ASN A 202 4.77 10.95 12.12
C ASN A 202 3.64 9.92 12.38
N LEU A 203 3.52 8.90 11.54
CA LEU A 203 2.60 7.78 11.73
C LEU A 203 3.38 6.49 11.95
N THR A 204 2.88 5.67 12.86
CA THR A 204 3.33 4.29 13.06
C THR A 204 2.36 3.35 12.37
N PHE A 205 2.90 2.50 11.51
CA PHE A 205 2.21 1.40 10.84
C PHE A 205 2.62 0.10 11.52
N ILE A 206 1.64 -0.64 12.04
CA ILE A 206 1.85 -1.96 12.64
C ILE A 206 1.11 -2.98 11.79
N HIS A 207 1.87 -3.87 11.15
CA HIS A 207 1.33 -4.98 10.40
C HIS A 207 1.30 -6.25 11.24
N LEU A 208 0.12 -6.85 11.34
CA LEU A 208 -0.12 -8.12 12.00
C LEU A 208 -0.69 -9.13 11.00
N SER A 209 -0.11 -10.32 10.98
CA SER A 209 -0.62 -11.47 10.22
C SER A 209 -1.15 -12.53 11.19
N TYR A 210 -2.31 -13.10 10.86
CA TYR A 210 -2.95 -14.16 11.65
C TYR A 210 -2.89 -15.48 10.88
N PRO A 211 -2.49 -16.58 11.54
CA PRO A 211 -2.49 -17.88 10.87
C PRO A 211 -3.89 -18.26 10.41
N GLU A 212 -3.96 -19.12 9.38
CA GLU A 212 -5.23 -19.63 8.90
C GLU A 212 -5.97 -20.38 10.02
N VAL A 213 -7.21 -19.98 10.27
CA VAL A 213 -8.06 -20.65 11.26
C VAL A 213 -8.73 -21.84 10.60
N SER A 214 -8.68 -23.01 11.25
CA SER A 214 -9.35 -24.22 10.78
C SER A 214 -10.81 -23.94 10.35
N PRO A 215 -11.29 -24.50 9.22
CA PRO A 215 -12.64 -24.27 8.70
C PRO A 215 -13.77 -24.55 9.70
N THR A 216 -13.51 -25.37 10.73
CA THR A 216 -14.49 -25.74 11.75
C THR A 216 -14.57 -24.76 12.92
N HIS A 217 -13.73 -23.72 12.95
CA HIS A 217 -13.65 -22.80 14.08
C HIS A 217 -13.62 -21.34 13.62
N THR A 218 -14.41 -20.50 14.28
CA THR A 218 -14.20 -19.04 14.27
C THR A 218 -13.32 -18.68 15.46
N LEU A 219 -12.25 -17.95 15.23
CA LEU A 219 -11.34 -17.52 16.29
C LEU A 219 -11.72 -16.10 16.73
N GLY A 220 -12.43 -16.00 17.86
CA GLY A 220 -12.63 -14.74 18.57
C GLY A 220 -11.46 -14.50 19.52
N ARG A 221 -10.65 -13.48 19.27
CA ARG A 221 -9.54 -13.10 20.14
C ARG A 221 -9.50 -11.59 20.34
N THR A 222 -8.94 -11.18 21.47
CA THR A 222 -8.65 -9.77 21.76
C THR A 222 -7.20 -9.50 21.36
N LEU A 223 -7.00 -8.62 20.39
CA LEU A 223 -5.69 -8.05 20.10
C LEU A 223 -5.43 -6.94 21.12
N THR A 224 -4.40 -7.10 21.93
CA THR A 224 -3.99 -6.11 22.93
C THR A 224 -2.65 -5.51 22.53
N VAL A 225 -2.59 -4.19 22.40
CA VAL A 225 -1.33 -3.45 22.22
C VAL A 225 -1.01 -2.77 23.54
N THR A 226 0.08 -3.18 24.18
CA THR A 226 0.51 -2.70 25.50
C THR A 226 1.73 -1.83 25.38
N VAL A 227 1.60 -0.55 25.71
CA VAL A 227 2.73 0.38 25.80
C VAL A 227 3.47 0.09 27.10
N GLU A 228 4.72 -0.38 27.01
CA GLU A 228 5.53 -0.65 28.19
C GLU A 228 5.98 0.69 28.76
N GLY A 229 5.33 1.11 29.85
CA GLY A 229 5.88 2.20 30.64
C GLY A 229 7.28 1.80 31.11
N GLN A 230 8.27 2.69 30.99
CA GLN A 230 9.59 2.52 31.62
C GLN A 230 9.43 2.40 33.14
N SER A 231 9.06 1.21 33.59
CA SER A 231 8.98 0.80 34.97
C SER A 231 10.25 0.02 35.28
N GLY A 232 11.38 0.72 35.33
CA GLY A 232 12.59 0.37 36.09
C GLY A 232 13.35 -0.95 35.86
N ASP A 233 12.74 -2.07 35.48
CA ASP A 233 13.37 -3.40 35.67
C ASP A 233 12.74 -4.53 34.82
N ALA A 234 12.76 -4.41 33.50
CA ALA A 234 12.46 -5.55 32.62
C ALA A 234 13.35 -5.55 31.37
N HIS A 235 14.47 -6.28 31.44
CA HIS A 235 15.24 -6.68 30.27
C HIS A 235 14.54 -7.85 29.55
N LEU A 236 13.54 -7.57 28.72
CA LEU A 236 13.19 -8.49 27.63
C LEU A 236 14.03 -8.14 26.40
N ALA A 237 14.79 -9.12 25.92
CA ALA A 237 15.68 -8.97 24.78
C ALA A 237 14.87 -8.74 23.49
N ARG A 238 15.02 -7.56 22.88
CA ARG A 238 14.56 -7.31 21.50
C ARG A 238 15.36 -8.17 20.51
N PRO A 239 14.73 -8.86 19.55
CA PRO A 239 15.42 -9.27 18.34
C PRO A 239 15.71 -8.01 17.51
N VAL A 240 16.98 -7.57 17.52
CA VAL A 240 17.43 -6.44 16.69
C VAL A 240 17.53 -6.93 15.24
N SER A 241 16.52 -6.61 14.43
CA SER A 241 16.61 -6.70 12.97
C SER A 241 17.42 -5.50 12.47
N ALA A 242 18.74 -5.67 12.36
CA ALA A 242 19.63 -4.72 11.71
C ALA A 242 19.73 -5.06 10.22
N GLY A 243 19.20 -4.21 9.35
CA GLY A 243 19.40 -4.31 7.91
C GLY A 243 19.06 -3.01 7.19
N ILE A 244 20.07 -2.19 6.89
CA ILE A 244 19.96 -1.18 5.84
C ILE A 244 19.99 -1.94 4.51
N ILE A 245 18.82 -2.25 3.97
CA ILE A 245 18.69 -2.83 2.63
C ILE A 245 18.48 -1.66 1.66
N GLY A 246 19.41 -1.49 0.72
CA GLY A 246 19.18 -0.63 -0.45
C GLY A 246 17.93 -1.12 -1.18
N ILE A 247 16.92 -0.25 -1.27
CA ILE A 247 15.55 -0.55 -1.71
C ILE A 247 15.46 -1.10 -3.15
N SER A 248 16.52 -0.99 -3.97
CA SER A 248 16.54 -1.58 -5.32
C SER A 248 16.38 -3.11 -5.35
N VAL A 249 16.56 -3.81 -4.23
CA VAL A 249 16.40 -5.28 -4.12
C VAL A 249 14.97 -5.67 -3.68
N LEU A 250 14.15 -4.72 -3.23
CA LEU A 250 12.89 -5.01 -2.54
C LEU A 250 11.81 -5.64 -3.43
N ILE A 251 11.70 -5.28 -4.71
CA ILE A 251 10.72 -5.92 -5.60
C ILE A 251 11.08 -7.39 -5.83
N LEU A 252 12.37 -7.71 -5.94
CA LEU A 252 12.83 -9.09 -6.06
C LEU A 252 12.63 -9.84 -4.74
N THR A 253 12.92 -9.21 -3.58
CA THR A 253 12.75 -9.85 -2.27
C THR A 253 11.29 -10.03 -1.86
N ILE A 254 10.39 -9.10 -2.17
CA ILE A 254 8.93 -9.25 -1.95
C ILE A 254 8.36 -10.38 -2.81
N LEU A 255 8.89 -10.59 -4.02
CA LEU A 255 8.55 -11.74 -4.87
C LEU A 255 9.22 -13.06 -4.40
N LEU A 256 10.38 -12.99 -3.74
CA LEU A 256 11.12 -14.16 -3.23
C LEU A 256 10.64 -14.65 -1.86
N LEU A 257 9.98 -13.81 -1.05
CA LEU A 257 9.55 -14.17 0.32
C LEU A 257 8.19 -14.87 0.42
N ARG A 258 7.46 -15.06 -0.69
CA ARG A 258 6.25 -15.91 -0.71
C ARG A 258 6.60 -17.30 -1.23
N ARG A 259 6.21 -18.31 -0.45
CA ARG A 259 6.46 -19.76 -0.63
C ARG A 259 5.68 -20.38 -1.81
N GLU A 260 5.59 -19.69 -2.95
CA GLU A 260 4.96 -20.16 -4.18
C GLU A 260 5.92 -20.03 -5.38
N PRO A 261 6.83 -21.01 -5.58
CA PRO A 261 7.78 -20.99 -6.70
C PRO A 261 7.08 -21.03 -8.08
N GLU A 262 5.85 -21.55 -8.16
CA GLU A 262 5.01 -21.56 -9.37
C GLU A 262 4.64 -20.15 -9.86
N LEU A 263 4.35 -19.23 -8.94
CA LEU A 263 4.01 -17.84 -9.27
C LEU A 263 5.23 -17.09 -9.79
N LEU A 264 6.42 -17.35 -9.24
CA LEU A 264 7.70 -16.80 -9.68
C LEU A 264 8.10 -17.31 -11.07
N VAL A 265 7.95 -18.61 -11.34
CA VAL A 265 8.25 -19.22 -12.65
C VAL A 265 7.29 -18.70 -13.72
N ARG A 266 5.99 -18.59 -13.42
CA ARG A 266 5.00 -18.01 -14.35
C ARG A 266 5.23 -16.52 -14.59
N LEU A 267 5.68 -15.76 -13.60
CA LEU A 267 6.05 -14.35 -13.78
C LEU A 267 7.32 -14.23 -14.64
N LEU A 268 8.37 -15.01 -14.33
CA LEU A 268 9.66 -14.96 -15.04
C LEU A 268 9.58 -15.48 -16.49
N GLU A 269 8.72 -16.46 -16.77
CA GLU A 269 8.47 -16.89 -18.15
C GLU A 269 7.64 -15.88 -18.95
N ARG A 270 6.64 -15.23 -18.33
CA ARG A 270 5.87 -14.15 -18.99
C ARG A 270 6.66 -12.86 -19.21
N LEU A 271 7.74 -12.63 -18.45
CA LEU A 271 8.64 -11.49 -18.65
C LEU A 271 9.54 -11.62 -19.91
N LYS A 272 9.66 -12.82 -20.50
CA LYS A 272 10.49 -13.07 -21.69
C LYS A 272 9.76 -12.87 -23.02
N THR A 273 8.44 -12.81 -23.02
CA THR A 273 7.62 -12.75 -24.22
C THR A 273 6.47 -11.77 -24.04
N LEU A 274 6.62 -10.53 -24.52
CA LEU A 274 5.54 -9.66 -24.98
C LEU A 274 6.13 -8.41 -25.66
N GLY A 275 5.69 -8.15 -26.89
CA GLY A 275 6.06 -6.97 -27.70
C GLY A 275 5.31 -5.71 -27.27
N LYS A 276 5.72 -4.56 -27.82
CA LYS A 276 5.34 -3.18 -27.43
C LYS A 276 4.03 -2.66 -28.04
N ALA A 277 3.17 -2.11 -27.19
CA ALA A 277 2.11 -1.12 -27.38
C ALA A 277 1.60 -0.66 -25.99
N SER A 278 2.03 0.52 -25.55
CA SER A 278 1.53 1.17 -24.33
C SER A 278 0.59 2.33 -24.68
N LEU A 279 -0.66 2.26 -24.24
CA LEU A 279 -1.55 3.43 -24.17
C LEU A 279 -1.19 4.22 -22.91
N LEU A 280 -0.19 5.09 -23.04
CA LEU A 280 0.13 6.11 -22.05
C LEU A 280 -0.76 7.32 -22.28
N CYS A 281 -1.17 7.99 -21.20
CA CYS A 281 -1.57 9.40 -21.23
C CYS A 281 -0.35 10.31 -21.42
N HIS A 282 0.51 9.94 -22.36
CA HIS A 282 1.48 10.86 -22.92
C HIS A 282 0.74 11.68 -23.94
N GLY A 283 0.63 12.99 -23.68
CA GLY A 283 0.46 13.93 -24.78
C GLY A 283 1.56 13.61 -25.79
N ARG A 284 1.19 13.08 -26.96
CA ARG A 284 2.09 13.06 -28.10
C ARG A 284 2.44 14.53 -28.35
N SER A 285 3.61 14.95 -27.88
CA SER A 285 4.25 16.15 -28.40
C SER A 285 4.43 15.89 -29.90
N SER A 286 3.54 16.47 -30.71
CA SER A 286 3.45 16.22 -32.13
C SER A 286 4.74 16.71 -32.80
N ARG A 287 5.67 15.80 -33.08
CA ARG A 287 6.45 15.94 -34.31
C ARG A 287 5.56 15.44 -35.44
N ASN A 288 5.07 16.41 -36.20
CA ASN A 288 4.33 16.30 -37.45
C ASN A 288 4.95 15.22 -38.37
N PRO A 289 4.25 14.12 -38.69
CA PRO A 289 4.55 13.35 -39.88
C PRO A 289 3.68 13.89 -41.02
N ASP A 290 4.35 14.35 -42.09
CA ASP A 290 3.75 14.72 -43.37
C ASP A 290 2.65 13.74 -43.79
N VAL A 291 1.41 14.22 -43.78
CA VAL A 291 0.28 13.54 -44.41
C VAL A 291 0.30 13.92 -45.88
N ARG A 292 0.91 13.06 -46.71
CA ARG A 292 0.60 13.03 -48.14
C ARG A 292 -0.79 12.44 -48.31
N SER A 293 -1.72 13.30 -48.75
CA SER A 293 -3.02 12.91 -49.26
C SER A 293 -2.87 12.04 -50.51
N ILE A 294 -3.41 10.82 -50.47
CA ILE A 294 -3.75 10.08 -51.69
C ILE A 294 -5.21 10.40 -51.98
N GLN A 295 -5.46 11.22 -53.00
CA GLN A 295 -6.76 11.33 -53.66
C GLN A 295 -6.95 10.06 -54.50
N GLY A 296 -8.02 9.33 -54.24
CA GLY A 296 -8.59 8.38 -55.20
C GLY A 296 -9.50 9.15 -56.14
N ASN A 297 -9.24 9.03 -57.44
CA ASN A 297 -10.14 9.45 -58.51
C ASN A 297 -11.10 8.29 -58.84
N ASP A 298 -12.36 8.64 -59.08
CA ASP A 298 -13.25 7.95 -60.01
C ASP A 298 -12.81 8.21 -61.47
#